data_AF-A0A367J6K9-F1
#
_entry.id   AF-A0A367J6K9-F1
#
_cell.length_a   1.000
_cell.length_b   1.000
_cell.length_c   1.000
_cell.angle_alpha   90.00
_cell.angle_beta   90.00
_cell.angle_gamma   90.00
#
_symmetry.space_group_name_H-M   'P 1'
#
loop_
_entity.id
_entity.type
_entity.pdbx_description
1 polymer ?
#
loop_
_entity_poly.entity_id
_entity_poly.type
_entity_poly.pdbx_seq_one_letter_code
_entity_poly.pdbx_strand_id
1 'polypeptide(L)'
;MDVGDETRIGLPGTVSADSSTTFTLWGSGADIDDTSDAFRFMYQSFSGSGTLESTIRSHLTFAKCAKAGIMIREHLASGSPLIMLGISPADGVFVQVRYRNFGPTKIIKTMKATPPYRLRLTRQSEDLFEAHIQHIDLLGAKTEWEPFASIAITMSKDVYAGLAVTSCDTTVVSVAKFTDVTLYHSSSLTSIPKLVNQQA
;
A
#
# COMPACT_ATOMS: atom_id res chain seq x y z
N MET A 1 8.83 8.74 -6.02
CA MET A 1 8.51 9.86 -6.92
C MET A 1 7.09 10.32 -6.65
N ASP A 2 6.70 11.46 -7.17
CA ASP A 2 5.33 11.93 -7.06
C ASP A 2 4.51 11.28 -8.20
N VAL A 3 3.28 10.85 -7.91
CA VAL A 3 2.44 10.02 -8.78
C VAL A 3 1.03 10.60 -8.80
N GLY A 4 0.39 10.52 -9.97
CA GLY A 4 -0.99 10.95 -10.17
C GLY A 4 -1.11 12.21 -11.02
N ASP A 5 -2.06 13.08 -10.68
CA ASP A 5 -2.31 14.34 -11.37
C ASP A 5 -1.20 15.33 -11.03
N GLU A 6 -0.31 15.57 -12.01
CA GLU A 6 0.88 16.39 -11.82
C GLU A 6 0.56 17.84 -11.42
N THR A 7 -0.63 18.34 -11.77
CA THR A 7 -1.06 19.70 -11.40
C THR A 7 -1.49 19.81 -9.94
N ARG A 8 -1.68 18.68 -9.27
CA ARG A 8 -2.21 18.57 -7.91
C ARG A 8 -1.23 17.95 -6.91
N ILE A 9 0.04 17.81 -7.29
CA ILE A 9 1.10 17.38 -6.37
C ILE A 9 1.34 18.49 -5.34
N GLY A 10 1.66 19.72 -5.76
CA GLY A 10 2.05 20.79 -4.85
C GLY A 10 3.54 20.75 -4.50
N LEU A 11 3.90 20.89 -3.22
CA LEU A 11 5.30 20.84 -2.79
C LEU A 11 5.97 19.50 -3.18
N PRO A 12 7.19 19.52 -3.73
CA PRO A 12 7.88 18.28 -4.11
C PRO A 12 8.15 17.40 -2.89
N GLY A 13 7.91 16.10 -3.03
CA GLY A 13 8.24 15.11 -2.00
C GLY A 13 9.70 14.65 -2.04
N THR A 14 10.17 14.03 -0.96
CA THR A 14 11.49 13.37 -0.92
C THR A 14 11.43 12.01 -0.23
N VAL A 15 12.49 11.22 -0.40
CA VAL A 15 12.70 9.90 0.22
C VAL A 15 14.10 9.88 0.81
N SER A 16 14.23 9.42 2.06
CA SER A 16 15.51 8.98 2.62
C SER A 16 15.48 7.46 2.82
N ALA A 17 16.58 6.80 2.50
CA ALA A 17 16.78 5.39 2.81
C ALA A 17 17.82 5.29 3.94
N ASP A 18 17.37 4.98 5.15
CA ASP A 18 18.25 4.79 6.31
C ASP A 18 18.93 3.40 6.23
N SER A 19 18.29 2.44 5.54
CA SER A 19 18.82 1.12 5.20
C SER A 19 18.07 0.53 3.98
N SER A 20 18.33 -0.73 3.62
CA SER A 20 17.60 -1.41 2.54
C SER A 20 16.12 -1.68 2.84
N THR A 21 15.71 -1.63 4.12
CA THR A 21 14.32 -1.91 4.56
C THR A 21 13.72 -0.79 5.40
N THR A 22 14.43 0.33 5.56
CA THR A 22 13.98 1.49 6.36
C THR A 22 14.02 2.77 5.55
N PHE A 23 12.86 3.41 5.42
CA PHE A 23 12.66 4.58 4.58
C PHE A 23 11.86 5.65 5.31
N THR A 24 12.20 6.91 5.09
CA THR A 24 11.35 8.04 5.46
C THR A 24 10.86 8.71 4.18
N LEU A 25 9.55 8.91 4.09
CA LEU A 25 8.90 9.56 2.95
C LEU A 25 8.32 10.89 3.40
N TRP A 26 8.55 11.92 2.59
CA TRP A 26 7.88 13.21 2.66
C TRP A 26 7.02 13.37 1.42
N GLY A 27 5.73 13.64 1.60
CA GLY A 27 4.79 13.79 0.49
C GLY A 27 3.76 14.87 0.77
N SER A 28 3.54 15.75 -0.21
CA SER A 28 2.36 16.60 -0.25
C SER A 28 1.23 15.90 -1.02
N GLY A 29 0.57 16.57 -1.96
CA GLY A 29 -0.47 16.00 -2.81
C GLY A 29 -1.87 16.34 -2.35
N ALA A 30 -2.77 16.52 -3.32
CA ALA A 30 -4.16 16.89 -3.08
C ALA A 30 -5.05 15.71 -2.63
N ASP A 31 -4.45 14.61 -2.17
CA ASP A 31 -5.03 13.36 -1.65
C ASP A 31 -5.00 12.16 -2.62
N ILE A 32 -5.10 10.96 -2.03
CA ILE A 32 -5.46 9.73 -2.69
C ILE A 32 -6.96 9.58 -2.51
N ASP A 33 -7.75 10.33 -3.27
CA ASP A 33 -9.20 10.33 -3.11
C ASP A 33 -9.93 10.53 -4.44
N ASP A 34 -11.22 10.20 -4.45
CA ASP A 34 -12.13 10.35 -5.58
C ASP A 34 -11.56 9.73 -6.89
N THR A 35 -11.82 10.36 -8.03
CA THR A 35 -11.50 9.86 -9.37
C THR A 35 -10.07 10.14 -9.83
N SER A 36 -9.34 11.04 -9.14
CA SER A 36 -7.99 11.47 -9.51
C SER A 36 -7.17 11.75 -8.26
N ASP A 37 -6.03 11.09 -8.12
CA ASP A 37 -5.12 11.26 -6.98
C ASP A 37 -3.84 12.02 -7.34
N ALA A 38 -3.17 12.56 -6.32
CA ALA A 38 -1.82 13.10 -6.41
C ALA A 38 -1.11 12.90 -5.06
N PHE A 39 0.02 12.19 -5.06
CA PHE A 39 0.70 11.77 -3.82
C PHE A 39 2.15 11.33 -4.05
N ARG A 40 2.90 11.07 -2.98
CA ARG A 40 4.24 10.48 -3.01
C ARG A 40 4.16 8.96 -3.04
N PHE A 41 4.79 8.32 -4.02
CA PHE A 41 4.87 6.87 -4.14
C PHE A 41 6.31 6.38 -4.34
N MET A 42 6.80 5.54 -3.44
CA MET A 42 8.07 4.82 -3.59
C MET A 42 7.75 3.35 -3.87
N TYR A 43 8.05 2.87 -5.06
CA TYR A 43 7.49 1.63 -5.57
C TYR A 43 8.48 0.82 -6.41
N GLN A 44 8.12 -0.44 -6.65
CA GLN A 44 8.69 -1.28 -7.69
C GLN A 44 7.59 -1.92 -8.54
N SER A 45 7.93 -2.34 -9.75
CA SER A 45 7.08 -3.23 -10.55
C SER A 45 6.89 -4.57 -9.84
N PHE A 46 5.68 -5.09 -9.89
CA PHE A 46 5.27 -6.31 -9.21
C PHE A 46 4.30 -7.08 -10.11
N SER A 47 4.53 -8.38 -10.29
CA SER A 47 3.74 -9.22 -11.19
C SER A 47 3.23 -10.46 -10.46
N GLY A 48 1.96 -10.79 -10.69
CA GLY A 48 1.33 -12.00 -10.15
C GLY A 48 1.08 -11.91 -8.64
N SER A 49 1.09 -13.06 -7.97
CA SER A 49 0.80 -13.18 -6.53
C SER A 49 2.02 -12.91 -5.66
N GLY A 50 1.77 -12.43 -4.43
CA GLY A 50 2.83 -12.12 -3.48
C GLY A 50 2.37 -11.14 -2.40
N THR A 51 3.31 -10.70 -1.57
CA THR A 51 3.02 -10.04 -0.31
C THR A 51 3.92 -8.84 -0.10
N LEU A 52 3.33 -7.67 0.14
CA LEU A 52 4.02 -6.46 0.59
C LEU A 52 3.81 -6.28 2.10
N GLU A 53 4.91 -6.07 2.83
CA GLU A 53 4.90 -5.80 4.26
C GLU A 53 5.66 -4.52 4.59
N SER A 54 5.21 -3.83 5.63
CA SER A 54 5.97 -2.74 6.26
C SER A 54 5.43 -2.42 7.66
N THR A 55 6.29 -1.93 8.54
CA THR A 55 5.90 -1.24 9.77
C THR A 55 5.87 0.27 9.54
N ILE A 56 4.71 0.91 9.71
CA ILE A 56 4.66 2.38 9.84
C ILE A 56 5.04 2.71 11.28
N ARG A 57 6.21 3.32 11.47
CA ARG A 57 6.73 3.71 12.80
C ARG A 57 6.18 5.04 13.28
N SER A 58 6.02 5.99 12.36
CA SER A 58 5.48 7.31 12.65
C SER A 58 4.80 7.90 11.41
N HIS A 59 3.84 8.79 11.64
CA HIS A 59 3.17 9.58 10.62
C HIS A 59 2.91 10.98 11.21
N LEU A 60 3.78 11.94 10.87
CA LEU A 60 3.72 13.33 11.30
C LEU A 60 3.02 14.16 10.22
N THR A 61 1.93 14.82 10.58
CA THR A 61 1.07 15.53 9.64
C THR A 61 0.25 16.61 10.34
N PHE A 62 -0.24 17.59 9.57
CA PHE A 62 -1.12 18.66 10.02
C PHE A 62 -2.60 18.42 9.67
N ALA A 63 -2.87 17.68 8.60
CA ALA A 63 -4.23 17.46 8.09
C ALA A 63 -4.79 16.11 8.53
N LYS A 64 -6.07 16.09 8.93
CA LYS A 64 -6.73 14.87 9.38
C LYS A 64 -6.87 13.80 8.28
N CYS A 65 -6.98 14.23 7.02
CA CYS A 65 -7.10 13.34 5.86
C CYS A 65 -5.77 12.79 5.34
N ALA A 66 -4.62 13.23 5.88
CA ALA A 66 -3.32 12.76 5.42
C ALA A 66 -3.20 11.24 5.58
N LYS A 67 -2.53 10.60 4.63
CA LYS A 67 -2.45 9.13 4.54
C LYS A 67 -1.01 8.68 4.42
N ALA A 68 -0.66 7.61 5.13
CA ALA A 68 0.59 6.89 4.96
C ALA A 68 0.33 5.39 4.97
N GLY A 69 0.92 4.63 4.06
CA GLY A 69 0.57 3.20 3.93
C GLY A 69 1.38 2.43 2.91
N ILE A 70 1.07 1.14 2.83
CA ILE A 70 1.47 0.28 1.72
C ILE A 70 0.34 0.25 0.68
N MET A 71 0.71 0.22 -0.58
CA MET A 71 -0.23 0.27 -1.70
C MET A 71 0.18 -0.70 -2.80
N ILE A 72 -0.82 -1.38 -3.37
CA ILE A 72 -0.72 -2.02 -4.68
C ILE A 72 -1.64 -1.25 -5.64
N ARG A 73 -1.09 -0.79 -6.76
CA ARG A 73 -1.75 0.08 -7.74
C ARG A 73 -1.45 -0.42 -9.14
N GLU A 74 -2.47 -0.46 -9.99
CA GLU A 74 -2.36 -1.02 -11.33
C GLU A 74 -1.38 -0.25 -12.25
N HIS A 75 -1.47 1.08 -12.28
CA HIS A 75 -0.57 1.93 -13.07
C HIS A 75 -0.37 3.32 -12.45
N LEU A 76 0.54 4.12 -13.01
CA LEU A 76 0.96 5.39 -12.40
C LEU A 76 0.09 6.61 -12.75
N ALA A 77 -0.81 6.51 -13.73
CA ALA A 77 -1.75 7.60 -14.05
C ALA A 77 -2.77 7.84 -12.93
N SER A 78 -3.27 9.07 -12.77
CA SER A 78 -4.04 9.58 -11.61
C SER A 78 -5.34 8.84 -11.26
N GLY A 79 -5.96 8.16 -12.23
CA GLY A 79 -7.21 7.43 -12.03
C GLY A 79 -7.07 5.94 -11.73
N SER A 80 -5.85 5.43 -11.51
CA SER A 80 -5.60 3.98 -11.45
C SER A 80 -6.42 3.26 -10.39
N PRO A 81 -6.86 2.01 -10.69
CA PRO A 81 -7.23 1.06 -9.65
C PRO A 81 -6.12 0.91 -8.63
N LEU A 82 -6.50 0.87 -7.37
CA LEU A 82 -5.58 0.76 -6.24
C LEU A 82 -6.23 0.05 -5.06
N ILE A 83 -5.38 -0.53 -4.23
CA ILE A 83 -5.69 -0.89 -2.85
C ILE A 83 -4.58 -0.34 -1.96
N MET A 84 -4.97 0.38 -0.91
CA MET A 84 -4.08 0.92 0.09
C MET A 84 -4.51 0.41 1.47
N LEU A 85 -3.55 -0.15 2.20
CA LEU A 85 -3.65 -0.40 3.63
C LEU A 85 -2.74 0.64 4.31
N GLY A 86 -3.31 1.49 5.14
CA GLY A 86 -2.58 2.62 5.70
C GLY A 86 -3.13 3.13 7.02
N ILE A 87 -2.57 4.24 7.48
CA ILE A 87 -3.00 4.99 8.66
C ILE A 87 -3.23 6.46 8.29
N SER A 88 -4.35 7.02 8.76
CA SER A 88 -4.63 8.46 8.75
C SER A 88 -4.99 8.95 10.16
N PRO A 89 -4.80 10.24 10.49
CA PRO A 89 -5.29 10.78 11.76
C PRO A 89 -6.82 10.71 11.91
N ALA A 90 -7.57 10.85 10.81
CA ALA A 90 -9.03 10.77 10.83
C ALA A 90 -9.54 9.35 11.13
N ASP A 91 -8.96 8.34 10.48
CA ASP A 91 -9.54 6.98 10.41
C ASP A 91 -8.81 5.96 11.29
N GLY A 92 -7.57 6.26 11.69
CA GLY A 92 -6.65 5.27 12.21
C GLY A 92 -6.18 4.35 11.08
N VAL A 93 -6.08 3.05 11.34
CA VAL A 93 -5.80 2.05 10.31
C VAL A 93 -6.99 1.93 9.36
N PHE A 94 -6.77 1.94 8.06
CA PHE A 94 -7.82 1.85 7.05
C PHE A 94 -7.42 0.97 5.87
N VAL A 95 -8.42 0.41 5.19
CA VAL A 95 -8.29 -0.09 3.81
C VAL A 95 -9.12 0.78 2.88
N GLN A 96 -8.46 1.31 1.85
CA GLN A 96 -9.08 2.11 0.82
C GLN A 96 -8.83 1.49 -0.55
N VAL A 97 -9.84 1.54 -1.42
CA VAL A 97 -9.79 0.95 -2.76
C VAL A 97 -10.28 1.92 -3.82
N ARG A 98 -9.77 1.79 -5.04
CA ARG A 98 -10.42 2.27 -6.27
C ARG A 98 -10.57 1.08 -7.20
N TYR A 99 -11.79 0.68 -7.53
CA TYR A 99 -12.07 -0.58 -8.24
C TYR A 99 -11.78 -0.55 -9.74
N ARG A 100 -11.83 0.63 -10.37
CA ARG A 100 -11.67 0.79 -11.81
C ARG A 100 -11.09 2.16 -12.12
N ASN A 101 -10.58 2.30 -13.34
CA ASN A 101 -10.06 3.56 -13.83
C ASN A 101 -11.05 4.71 -13.65
N PHE A 102 -10.57 5.79 -13.04
CA PHE A 102 -11.33 7.02 -12.74
C PHE A 102 -12.64 6.76 -11.96
N GLY A 103 -12.75 5.63 -11.27
CA GLY A 103 -13.81 5.39 -10.30
C GLY A 103 -13.54 6.14 -9.00
N PRO A 104 -14.57 6.37 -8.16
CA PRO A 104 -14.36 6.95 -6.84
C PRO A 104 -13.57 5.96 -5.96
N THR A 105 -12.73 6.50 -5.09
CA THR A 105 -12.17 5.77 -3.96
C THR A 105 -13.28 5.40 -2.97
N LYS A 106 -13.05 4.33 -2.19
CA LYS A 106 -13.90 3.92 -1.07
C LYS A 106 -13.04 3.43 0.07
N ILE A 107 -13.26 3.97 1.27
CA ILE A 107 -12.77 3.36 2.50
C ILE A 107 -13.72 2.22 2.86
N ILE A 108 -13.23 0.98 2.88
CA ILE A 108 -14.07 -0.21 3.10
C ILE A 108 -13.98 -0.74 4.53
N LYS A 109 -12.92 -0.39 5.27
CA LYS A 109 -12.76 -0.75 6.68
C LYS A 109 -11.83 0.23 7.38
N THR A 110 -12.14 0.55 8.63
CA THR A 110 -11.32 1.39 9.51
C THR A 110 -11.23 0.79 10.90
N MET A 111 -10.20 1.21 11.65
CA MET A 111 -10.01 0.93 13.06
C MET A 111 -9.19 2.05 13.68
N LYS A 112 -9.69 2.65 14.77
CA LYS A 112 -8.96 3.71 15.47
C LYS A 112 -7.65 3.17 16.02
N ALA A 113 -6.57 3.81 15.60
CA ALA A 113 -5.20 3.41 15.89
C ALA A 113 -4.25 4.55 15.53
N THR A 114 -3.08 4.57 16.15
CA THR A 114 -1.96 5.44 15.78
C THR A 114 -0.72 4.57 15.56
N PRO A 115 0.28 5.02 14.79
CA PRO A 115 1.55 4.31 14.70
C PRO A 115 2.17 4.06 16.09
N PRO A 116 2.95 2.97 16.28
CA PRO A 116 3.42 2.06 15.24
C PRO A 116 2.47 0.87 14.95
N TYR A 117 2.31 0.54 13.66
CA TYR A 117 1.59 -0.65 13.20
C TYR A 117 2.32 -1.32 12.05
N ARG A 118 2.33 -2.65 12.06
CA ARG A 118 2.76 -3.48 10.95
C ARG A 118 1.58 -3.79 10.05
N LEU A 119 1.82 -3.67 8.75
CA LEU A 119 0.85 -3.81 7.68
C LEU A 119 1.33 -4.90 6.73
N ARG A 120 0.42 -5.75 6.30
CA ARG A 120 0.65 -6.76 5.25
C ARG A 120 -0.49 -6.70 4.25
N LEU A 121 -0.12 -6.61 2.98
CA LEU A 121 -1.05 -6.67 1.87
C LEU A 121 -0.61 -7.80 0.92
N THR A 122 -1.43 -8.84 0.84
CA THR A 122 -1.18 -10.02 0.03
C THR A 122 -2.08 -9.98 -1.20
N ARG A 123 -1.50 -10.07 -2.40
CA ARG A 123 -2.22 -10.36 -3.64
C ARG A 123 -2.23 -11.87 -3.83
N GLN A 124 -3.36 -12.51 -3.59
CA GLN A 124 -3.50 -13.97 -3.67
C GLN A 124 -3.69 -14.44 -5.12
N SER A 125 -4.50 -13.70 -5.89
CA SER A 125 -4.81 -13.93 -7.30
C SER A 125 -4.91 -12.60 -8.05
N GLU A 126 -5.35 -12.64 -9.31
CA GLU A 126 -5.58 -11.42 -10.09
C GLU A 126 -6.70 -10.54 -9.52
N ASP A 127 -7.60 -11.12 -8.74
CA ASP A 127 -8.83 -10.51 -8.23
C ASP A 127 -8.96 -10.51 -6.70
N LEU A 128 -8.13 -11.24 -5.95
CA LEU A 128 -8.24 -11.36 -4.50
C LEU A 128 -7.03 -10.79 -3.77
N PHE A 129 -7.31 -9.89 -2.83
CA PHE A 129 -6.33 -9.28 -1.95
C PHE A 129 -6.71 -9.46 -0.48
N GLU A 130 -5.71 -9.66 0.37
CA GLU A 130 -5.89 -9.81 1.81
C GLU A 130 -5.03 -8.80 2.56
N ALA A 131 -5.68 -8.02 3.43
CA ALA A 131 -5.03 -7.09 4.33
C ALA A 131 -4.95 -7.71 5.72
N HIS A 132 -3.76 -7.70 6.31
CA HIS A 132 -3.51 -8.07 7.69
C HIS A 132 -2.77 -6.95 8.40
N ILE A 133 -2.98 -6.87 9.71
CA ILE A 133 -2.36 -5.85 10.55
C ILE A 133 -1.80 -6.47 11.81
N GLN A 134 -0.93 -5.73 12.47
CA GLN A 134 -0.40 -6.11 13.77
C GLN A 134 0.08 -4.85 14.49
N HIS A 135 -0.42 -4.63 15.70
CA HIS A 135 0.07 -3.57 16.56
C HIS A 135 1.50 -3.89 17.04
N ILE A 136 2.38 -2.87 17.04
CA ILE A 136 3.72 -2.98 17.63
C ILE A 136 3.65 -2.34 19.01
N ASP A 137 3.69 -3.15 20.06
CA ASP A 137 3.73 -2.63 21.42
C ASP A 137 5.17 -2.52 21.94
N LEU A 138 5.33 -2.25 23.24
CA LEU A 138 6.64 -2.12 23.89
C LEU A 138 7.45 -3.43 23.87
N LEU A 139 6.79 -4.58 23.71
CA LEU A 139 7.43 -5.90 23.60
C LEU A 139 7.77 -6.24 22.14
N GLY A 140 7.34 -5.42 21.19
CA GLY A 140 7.62 -5.55 19.77
C GLY A 140 6.43 -6.07 18.97
N ALA A 141 6.72 -6.61 17.79
CA ALA A 141 5.73 -7.29 16.96
C ALA A 141 5.31 -8.61 17.61
N LYS A 142 4.00 -8.89 17.65
CA LYS A 142 3.54 -10.27 17.91
C LYS A 142 4.04 -11.22 16.82
N THR A 143 3.95 -12.52 17.03
CA THR A 143 4.28 -13.51 15.99
C THR A 143 3.14 -13.70 14.98
N GLU A 144 1.89 -13.51 15.40
CA GLU A 144 0.71 -13.77 14.57
C GLU A 144 0.12 -12.49 13.97
N TRP A 145 -0.30 -12.59 12.71
CA TRP A 145 -0.97 -11.52 11.97
C TRP A 145 -2.46 -11.54 12.25
N GLU A 146 -3.05 -10.36 12.48
CA GLU A 146 -4.49 -10.19 12.68
C GLU A 146 -5.15 -9.92 11.31
N PRO A 147 -6.08 -10.77 10.83
CA PRO A 147 -6.80 -10.52 9.58
C PRO A 147 -7.61 -9.24 9.66
N PHE A 148 -7.42 -8.35 8.67
CA PHE A 148 -8.11 -7.07 8.65
C PHE A 148 -9.20 -7.02 7.58
N ALA A 149 -8.89 -7.34 6.32
CA ALA A 149 -9.90 -7.34 5.26
C ALA A 149 -9.56 -8.34 4.14
N SER A 150 -10.60 -8.83 3.47
CA SER A 150 -10.50 -9.57 2.20
C SER A 150 -11.22 -8.74 1.14
N ILE A 151 -10.54 -8.48 0.03
CA ILE A 151 -10.95 -7.50 -0.98
C ILE A 151 -10.94 -8.15 -2.35
N ALA A 152 -12.08 -8.15 -3.02
CA ALA A 152 -12.20 -8.54 -4.41
C ALA A 152 -12.04 -7.31 -5.32
N ILE A 153 -10.91 -7.19 -6.02
CA ILE A 153 -10.63 -6.14 -7.00
C ILE A 153 -9.78 -6.73 -8.13
N THR A 154 -10.29 -6.68 -9.35
CA THR A 154 -9.52 -7.12 -10.52
C THR A 154 -8.51 -6.05 -10.91
N MET A 155 -7.23 -6.43 -10.98
CA MET A 155 -6.15 -5.64 -11.57
C MET A 155 -5.41 -6.48 -12.60
N SER A 156 -4.78 -5.85 -13.59
CA SER A 156 -3.86 -6.54 -14.50
C SER A 156 -2.73 -7.25 -13.75
N LYS A 157 -2.13 -8.25 -14.41
CA LYS A 157 -1.06 -9.07 -13.83
C LYS A 157 0.12 -8.22 -13.35
N ASP A 158 0.53 -7.25 -14.17
CA ASP A 158 1.64 -6.35 -13.90
C ASP A 158 1.12 -5.08 -13.22
N VAL A 159 1.59 -4.82 -12.02
CA VAL A 159 1.17 -3.69 -11.17
C VAL A 159 2.40 -3.05 -10.51
N TYR A 160 2.15 -2.05 -9.67
CA TYR A 160 3.18 -1.42 -8.83
C TYR A 160 2.83 -1.63 -7.36
N ALA A 161 3.82 -2.00 -6.55
CA ALA A 161 3.69 -2.20 -5.12
C ALA A 161 4.71 -1.31 -4.39
N GLY A 162 4.27 -0.62 -3.34
CA GLY A 162 5.14 0.35 -2.68
C GLY A 162 4.55 1.09 -1.48
N LEU A 163 5.30 2.08 -1.02
CA LEU A 163 4.95 2.97 0.10
C LEU A 163 4.33 4.26 -0.45
N ALA A 164 3.19 4.66 0.10
CA ALA A 164 2.44 5.84 -0.30
C ALA A 164 2.30 6.84 0.86
N VAL A 165 2.49 8.14 0.58
CA VAL A 165 2.27 9.25 1.52
C VAL A 165 1.58 10.41 0.81
N THR A 166 0.55 10.98 1.44
CA THR A 166 -0.03 12.26 1.05
C THR A 166 -0.38 13.10 2.27
N SER A 167 -0.21 14.41 2.15
CA SER A 167 -0.67 15.39 3.14
C SER A 167 -2.15 15.75 3.00
N CYS A 168 -2.83 15.34 1.91
CA CYS A 168 -4.12 15.84 1.45
C CYS A 168 -4.20 17.39 1.31
N ASP A 169 -3.06 18.06 1.27
CA ASP A 169 -2.92 19.51 1.16
C ASP A 169 -1.63 19.83 0.40
N THR A 170 -1.77 20.38 -0.80
CA THR A 170 -0.66 20.69 -1.70
C THR A 170 0.36 21.69 -1.14
N THR A 171 0.04 22.38 -0.05
CA THR A 171 0.87 23.45 0.54
C THR A 171 1.74 22.99 1.71
N VAL A 172 1.54 21.75 2.19
CA VAL A 172 2.31 21.18 3.31
C VAL A 172 2.73 19.75 3.01
N VAL A 173 3.81 19.30 3.66
CA VAL A 173 4.28 17.91 3.55
C VAL A 173 3.87 17.10 4.77
N SER A 174 3.40 15.87 4.53
CA SER A 174 3.28 14.82 5.55
C SER A 174 4.54 13.97 5.53
N VAL A 175 4.94 13.47 6.71
CA VAL A 175 6.17 12.69 6.90
C VAL A 175 5.82 11.34 7.52
N ALA A 176 6.22 10.25 6.88
CA ALA A 176 6.03 8.92 7.44
C ALA A 176 7.32 8.11 7.41
N LYS A 177 7.62 7.44 8.52
CA LYS A 177 8.76 6.52 8.64
C LYS A 177 8.27 5.08 8.56
N PHE A 178 8.86 4.33 7.65
CA PHE A 178 8.58 2.93 7.38
C PHE A 178 9.81 2.09 7.72
N THR A 179 9.63 0.98 8.43
CA THR A 179 10.66 -0.04 8.67
C THR A 179 10.18 -1.40 8.17
N ASP A 180 11.07 -2.38 8.16
CA ASP A 180 10.76 -3.78 7.84
C ASP A 180 10.08 -3.95 6.48
N VAL A 181 10.38 -3.04 5.54
CA VAL A 181 9.78 -3.02 4.20
C VAL A 181 10.28 -4.22 3.43
N THR A 182 9.37 -5.12 3.08
CA THR A 182 9.70 -6.34 2.33
C THR A 182 8.62 -6.66 1.31
N LEU A 183 9.02 -7.02 0.10
CA LEU A 183 8.14 -7.49 -0.95
C LEU A 183 8.54 -8.91 -1.36
N TYR A 184 7.62 -9.84 -1.16
CA TYR A 184 7.77 -11.25 -1.49
C TYR A 184 7.00 -11.57 -2.77
N HIS A 185 7.59 -12.36 -3.65
CA HIS A 185 6.88 -13.00 -4.75
C HIS A 185 6.52 -14.42 -4.36
N SER A 186 5.28 -14.85 -4.62
CA SER A 186 4.91 -16.25 -4.48
C SER A 186 5.44 -17.01 -5.69
N SER A 187 6.36 -17.96 -5.47
CA SER A 187 6.78 -18.88 -6.52
C SER A 187 5.72 -19.97 -6.71
N SER A 188 5.06 -19.99 -7.87
CA SER A 188 4.21 -21.12 -8.25
C SER A 188 5.12 -22.28 -8.65
N LEU A 189 5.19 -23.34 -7.83
CA LEU A 189 5.66 -24.64 -8.32
C LEU A 189 4.62 -25.14 -9.34
N THR A 190 4.93 -25.02 -10.63
CA THR A 190 4.14 -25.64 -11.68
C THR A 190 4.14 -27.15 -11.41
N SER A 191 2.97 -27.74 -11.26
CA SER A 191 2.79 -29.17 -10.99
C SER A 191 3.68 -30.01 -11.92
N ILE A 192 4.55 -30.84 -11.34
CA ILE A 192 5.33 -31.82 -12.10
C ILE A 192 4.33 -32.70 -12.89
N PRO A 193 4.39 -32.76 -14.23
CA PRO A 193 3.59 -33.73 -14.96
C PRO A 193 3.95 -35.13 -14.45
N LYS A 194 3.00 -35.87 -13.89
CA LYS A 194 3.22 -37.30 -13.65
C LYS A 194 3.48 -37.95 -15.01
N LEU A 195 4.68 -38.47 -15.23
CA LEU A 195 4.94 -39.39 -16.34
C LEU A 195 3.99 -40.59 -16.15
N VAL A 196 2.94 -40.66 -16.96
CA VAL A 196 2.13 -41.87 -17.07
C VAL A 196 2.90 -42.80 -17.98
N ASN A 197 3.45 -43.86 -17.40
CA ASN A 197 4.04 -44.95 -18.16
C ASN A 197 2.89 -45.72 -18.84
N GLN A 198 2.60 -45.43 -20.11
CA GLN A 198 1.69 -46.27 -20.90
C GLN A 198 2.48 -47.49 -21.38
N GLN A 199 2.31 -48.61 -20.66
CA GLN A 199 2.58 -49.93 -21.19
C GLN A 199 1.26 -50.58 -21.56
N ALA A 200 1.08 -50.83 -22.86
CA ALA A 200 0.53 -52.06 -23.44
C ALA A 200 1.00 -52.14 -24.89
#